data_AF-A0A223D522-F1
#
_entry.id   AF-A0A223D522-F1
#
_cell.length_a   1.000
_cell.length_b   1.000
_cell.length_c   1.000
_cell.angle_alpha   90.00
_cell.angle_beta   90.00
_cell.angle_gamma   90.00
#
_symmetry.space_group_name_H-M   'P 1'
#
loop_
_entity.id
_entity.type
_entity.pdbx_description
1 polymer ?
#
loop_
_entity_poly.entity_id
_entity_poly.type
_entity_poly.pdbx_seq_one_letter_code
_entity_poly.pdbx_strand_id
1 'polypeptide(L)'
;MGTWKHERLSQEFVRYIDQGVVELSKRLKEEPQLRSQMESVIHEQLSRSQMEAHDIEQGLSILTGPDIAQAVVASLRLLDTHEEIEELRDAGYDEQTVQFLRYLVARYGPVFKAYRRRVHYPLGWHKCSFAVTKPEFGGPYLNMKVMRNDDTSLVLEDDTESMVRLINLMLGALEQVGDHSSIAEETVQEFVERTQKLITHSVESTMGGSKGTEH
;
A
#
# COMPACT_ATOMS: atom_id res chain seq x y z
N MET A 1 -13.11 8.97 -32.81
CA MET A 1 -13.67 8.16 -31.70
C MET A 1 -12.59 7.19 -31.27
N GLY A 2 -11.89 7.48 -30.17
CA GLY A 2 -10.81 6.63 -29.64
C GLY A 2 -10.93 6.55 -28.13
N THR A 3 -11.59 5.51 -27.65
CA THR A 3 -11.89 5.24 -26.23
C THR A 3 -11.28 3.90 -25.82
N TRP A 4 -9.95 3.76 -25.94
CA TRP A 4 -9.24 2.49 -25.72
C TRP A 4 -7.93 2.66 -24.92
N LYS A 5 -7.91 3.52 -23.89
CA LYS A 5 -6.70 3.72 -23.05
C LYS A 5 -6.95 3.89 -21.54
N HIS A 6 -8.08 3.40 -21.02
CA HIS A 6 -8.43 3.51 -19.59
C HIS A 6 -8.73 2.16 -18.92
N GLU A 7 -8.23 1.04 -19.44
CA GLU A 7 -8.62 -0.29 -18.95
C GLU A 7 -7.92 -0.75 -17.66
N ARG A 8 -6.95 0.01 -17.10
CA ARG A 8 -6.22 -0.42 -15.88
C ARG A 8 -6.34 0.51 -14.67
N LEU A 9 -6.39 1.82 -14.89
CA LEU A 9 -6.79 2.75 -13.83
C LEU A 9 -8.31 2.67 -13.68
N SER A 10 -8.82 2.48 -12.45
CA SER A 10 -10.27 2.52 -12.25
C SER A 10 -10.82 3.80 -12.88
N GLN A 11 -11.93 3.70 -13.62
CA GLN A 11 -12.53 4.88 -14.29
C GLN A 11 -12.78 6.03 -13.32
N GLU A 12 -12.96 5.71 -12.04
CA GLU A 12 -13.05 6.66 -10.94
C GLU A 12 -11.71 7.37 -10.69
N PHE A 13 -10.59 6.66 -10.56
CA PHE A 13 -9.28 7.26 -10.33
C PHE A 13 -8.92 8.25 -11.43
N VAL A 14 -9.06 7.85 -12.70
CA VAL A 14 -8.78 8.72 -13.86
C VAL A 14 -9.65 9.98 -13.80
N ARG A 15 -10.96 9.84 -13.56
CA ARG A 15 -11.87 10.99 -13.55
C ARG A 15 -11.55 12.01 -12.46
N TYR A 16 -11.01 11.57 -11.32
CA TYR A 16 -10.70 12.47 -10.19
C TYR A 16 -9.36 13.18 -10.31
N ILE A 17 -8.41 12.67 -11.10
CA ILE A 17 -7.07 13.27 -11.22
C ILE A 17 -6.78 13.91 -12.56
N ASP A 18 -7.48 13.53 -13.64
CA ASP A 18 -7.15 13.92 -15.02
C ASP A 18 -7.02 15.43 -15.20
N GLN A 19 -8.04 16.18 -14.80
CA GLN A 19 -8.05 17.65 -14.88
C GLN A 19 -6.90 18.26 -14.07
N GLY A 20 -6.66 17.78 -12.85
CA GLY A 20 -5.60 18.27 -11.98
C GLY A 20 -4.19 17.96 -12.48
N VAL A 21 -3.98 16.79 -13.08
CA VAL A 21 -2.67 16.40 -13.66
C VAL A 21 -2.36 17.22 -14.91
N VAL A 22 -3.36 17.47 -15.76
CA VAL A 22 -3.20 18.33 -16.95
C VAL A 22 -2.88 19.77 -16.54
N GLU A 23 -3.62 20.33 -15.58
CA GLU A 23 -3.37 21.70 -15.10
C GLU A 23 -2.02 21.80 -14.37
N LEU A 24 -1.65 20.76 -13.59
CA LEU A 24 -0.33 20.67 -12.97
C LEU A 24 0.77 20.71 -14.03
N SER A 25 0.65 19.97 -15.13
CA SER A 25 1.65 19.97 -16.21
C SER A 25 1.85 21.36 -16.80
N LYS A 26 0.76 22.09 -17.04
CA LYS A 26 0.82 23.47 -17.54
C LYS A 26 1.49 24.39 -16.53
N ARG A 27 1.06 24.35 -15.27
CA ARG A 27 1.60 25.17 -14.18
C ARG A 27 3.08 24.91 -13.93
N LEU A 28 3.54 23.66 -13.99
CA LEU A 28 4.95 23.31 -13.82
C LEU A 28 5.85 23.85 -14.94
N LYS A 29 5.31 24.03 -16.16
CA LYS A 29 6.04 24.64 -17.28
C LYS A 29 6.15 26.16 -17.13
N GLU A 30 5.08 26.79 -16.63
CA GLU A 30 5.02 28.24 -16.41
C GLU A 30 5.80 28.67 -15.16
N GLU A 31 5.78 27.85 -14.10
CA GLU A 31 6.34 28.15 -12.78
C GLU A 31 7.18 26.96 -12.27
N PRO A 32 8.45 26.78 -12.70
CA PRO A 32 9.28 25.66 -12.29
C PRO A 32 9.51 25.57 -10.77
N GLN A 33 9.53 26.71 -10.08
CA GLN A 33 9.65 26.80 -8.61
C GLN A 33 8.48 26.15 -7.86
N LEU A 34 7.34 25.94 -8.53
CA LEU A 34 6.14 25.35 -7.94
C LEU A 34 6.43 23.96 -7.35
N ARG A 35 7.35 23.20 -7.96
CA ARG A 35 7.78 21.90 -7.43
C ARG A 35 8.29 21.99 -5.99
N SER A 36 9.24 22.91 -5.76
CA SER A 36 9.83 23.11 -4.43
C SER A 36 8.83 23.69 -3.42
N GLN A 37 7.88 24.51 -3.89
CA GLN A 37 6.84 25.09 -3.03
C GLN A 37 5.85 24.01 -2.59
N MET A 38 5.37 23.19 -3.51
CA MET A 38 4.50 22.05 -3.21
C MET A 38 5.19 21.03 -2.29
N GLU A 39 6.46 20.73 -2.55
CA GLU A 39 7.26 19.87 -1.68
C GLU A 39 7.34 20.44 -0.25
N SER A 40 7.60 21.74 -0.11
CA SER A 40 7.69 22.41 1.19
C SER A 40 6.37 22.29 1.95
N VAL A 41 5.23 22.52 1.29
CA VAL A 41 3.90 22.37 1.90
C VAL A 41 3.69 20.93 2.37
N ILE A 42 3.92 19.94 1.51
CA ILE A 42 3.72 18.52 1.85
C ILE A 42 4.64 18.12 3.01
N HIS A 43 5.90 18.53 2.98
CA HIS A 43 6.86 18.22 4.02
C HIS A 43 6.49 18.86 5.36
N GLU A 44 6.11 20.14 5.36
CA GLU A 44 5.71 20.85 6.57
C GLU A 44 4.53 20.15 7.23
N GLN A 45 3.47 19.84 6.47
CA GLN A 45 2.28 19.20 7.03
C GLN A 45 2.59 17.78 7.55
N LEU A 46 3.38 16.99 6.81
CA LEU A 46 3.77 15.64 7.25
C LEU A 46 4.75 15.62 8.42
N SER A 47 5.43 16.73 8.69
CA SER A 47 6.36 16.86 9.83
C SER A 47 5.66 17.21 11.15
N ARG A 48 4.38 17.62 11.10
CA ARG A 48 3.60 17.97 12.29
C ARG A 48 3.17 16.71 13.05
N SER A 49 3.15 16.80 14.37
CA SER A 49 2.78 15.69 15.28
C SER A 49 1.28 15.36 15.27
N GLN A 50 0.45 16.31 14.85
CA GLN A 50 -0.98 16.15 14.62
C GLN A 50 -1.26 16.72 13.23
N MET A 51 -1.58 15.85 12.28
CA MET A 51 -1.85 16.22 10.90
C MET A 51 -3.31 15.88 10.57
N GLU A 52 -4.07 16.75 9.93
CA GLU A 52 -5.25 16.27 9.21
C GLU A 52 -4.83 16.02 7.77
N ALA A 53 -5.21 14.87 7.18
CA ALA A 53 -4.96 14.65 5.74
C ALA A 53 -5.58 15.78 4.89
N HIS A 54 -6.62 16.42 5.43
CA HIS A 54 -7.23 17.63 4.92
C HIS A 54 -6.27 18.84 4.88
N ASP A 55 -5.32 18.96 5.81
CA ASP A 55 -4.38 20.09 5.88
C ASP A 55 -3.41 20.12 4.69
N ILE A 56 -2.99 18.94 4.19
CA ILE A 56 -2.15 18.85 2.99
C ILE A 56 -2.94 19.31 1.77
N GLU A 57 -4.16 18.80 1.61
CA GLU A 57 -5.03 19.17 0.49
C GLU A 57 -5.35 20.67 0.53
N GLN A 58 -5.67 21.21 1.70
CA GLN A 58 -5.96 22.63 1.88
C GLN A 58 -4.73 23.50 1.61
N GLY A 59 -3.56 23.13 2.15
CA GLY A 59 -2.32 23.86 1.93
C GLY A 59 -1.91 23.88 0.46
N LEU A 60 -2.05 22.74 -0.23
CA LEU A 60 -1.81 22.65 -1.68
C LEU A 60 -2.86 23.44 -2.46
N SER A 61 -4.12 23.43 -2.04
CA SER A 61 -5.21 24.13 -2.72
C SER A 61 -5.02 25.64 -2.68
N ILE A 62 -4.51 26.19 -1.57
CA ILE A 62 -4.14 27.61 -1.46
C ILE A 62 -3.04 27.99 -2.47
N LEU A 63 -2.06 27.11 -2.68
CA LEU A 63 -0.92 27.36 -3.56
C LEU A 63 -1.25 27.13 -5.05
N THR A 64 -2.02 26.08 -5.35
CA THR A 64 -2.15 25.51 -6.71
C THR A 64 -3.59 25.48 -7.23
N GLY A 65 -4.57 25.74 -6.38
CA GLY A 65 -5.99 25.49 -6.66
C GLY A 65 -6.42 24.07 -6.32
N PRO A 66 -7.75 23.84 -6.25
CA PRO A 66 -8.33 22.59 -5.75
C PRO A 66 -8.02 21.39 -6.65
N ASP A 67 -8.05 21.55 -7.97
CA ASP A 67 -7.88 20.44 -8.92
C ASP A 67 -6.49 19.82 -8.81
N ILE A 68 -5.44 20.65 -8.76
CA ILE A 68 -4.05 20.18 -8.59
C ILE A 68 -3.86 19.54 -7.21
N ALA A 69 -4.38 20.19 -6.17
CA ALA A 69 -4.28 19.68 -4.80
C ALA A 69 -4.91 18.30 -4.68
N GLN A 70 -6.12 18.12 -5.23
CA GLN A 70 -6.83 16.85 -5.25
C GLN A 70 -6.05 15.78 -6.01
N ALA A 71 -5.51 16.10 -7.20
CA ALA A 71 -4.72 15.16 -7.99
C ALA A 71 -3.45 14.69 -7.26
N VAL A 72 -2.76 15.60 -6.58
CA VAL A 72 -1.55 15.29 -5.81
C VAL A 72 -1.88 14.42 -4.61
N VAL A 73 -2.90 14.77 -3.82
CA VAL A 73 -3.31 13.98 -2.65
C VAL A 73 -3.86 12.61 -3.06
N ALA A 74 -4.63 12.54 -4.13
CA ALA A 74 -5.10 11.27 -4.70
C ALA A 74 -3.92 10.39 -5.12
N SER A 75 -2.91 10.97 -5.79
CA SER A 75 -1.68 10.27 -6.16
C SER A 75 -0.94 9.72 -4.93
N LEU A 76 -0.75 10.53 -3.88
CA LEU A 76 -0.14 10.10 -2.62
C LEU A 76 -0.93 8.99 -1.91
N ARG A 77 -2.25 8.98 -2.08
CA ARG A 77 -3.16 8.04 -1.42
C ARG A 77 -3.25 6.70 -2.14
N LEU A 78 -3.27 6.70 -3.47
CA LEU A 78 -3.71 5.56 -4.29
C LEU A 78 -2.59 4.93 -5.12
N LEU A 79 -1.45 5.62 -5.30
CA LEU A 79 -0.31 5.06 -6.02
C LEU A 79 0.67 4.47 -5.01
N ASP A 80 0.99 3.19 -5.16
CA ASP A 80 1.78 2.38 -4.24
C ASP A 80 3.01 1.81 -4.94
N THR A 81 2.87 1.49 -6.22
CA THR A 81 3.83 0.74 -7.01
C THR A 81 4.40 1.58 -8.14
N HIS A 82 5.54 1.12 -8.65
CA HIS A 82 6.09 1.69 -9.87
C HIS A 82 5.11 1.55 -11.04
N GLU A 83 4.45 0.39 -11.16
CA GLU A 83 3.55 0.08 -12.27
C GLU A 83 2.35 1.04 -12.33
N GLU A 84 1.67 1.30 -11.21
CA GLU A 84 0.54 2.26 -11.15
C GLU A 84 0.95 3.70 -11.54
N ILE A 85 2.18 4.09 -11.26
CA ILE A 85 2.71 5.40 -11.66
C ILE A 85 3.02 5.42 -13.17
N GLU A 86 3.52 4.32 -13.72
CA GLU A 86 3.83 4.21 -15.15
C GLU A 86 2.55 4.19 -16.00
N GLU A 87 1.42 3.74 -15.44
CA GLU A 87 0.11 3.86 -16.10
C GLU A 87 -0.28 5.31 -16.41
N LEU A 88 0.18 6.28 -15.62
CA LEU A 88 0.00 7.71 -15.93
C LEU A 88 0.77 8.11 -17.20
N ARG A 89 1.98 7.57 -17.39
CA ARG A 89 2.74 7.82 -18.62
C ARG A 89 2.05 7.18 -19.82
N ASP A 90 1.57 5.95 -19.68
CA ASP A 90 0.90 5.21 -20.76
C ASP A 90 -0.44 5.85 -21.17
N ALA A 91 -1.11 6.50 -20.22
CA ALA A 91 -2.29 7.34 -20.43
C ALA A 91 -2.00 8.64 -21.21
N GLY A 92 -0.73 9.00 -21.39
CA GLY A 92 -0.30 10.13 -22.22
C GLY A 92 -0.08 11.44 -21.45
N TYR A 93 0.03 11.39 -20.12
CA TYR A 93 0.42 12.56 -19.34
C TYR A 93 1.88 12.96 -19.61
N ASP A 94 2.15 14.25 -19.37
CA ASP A 94 3.47 14.84 -19.56
C ASP A 94 4.53 14.20 -18.66
N GLU A 95 5.62 13.73 -19.26
CA GLU A 95 6.69 12.97 -18.60
C GLU A 95 7.26 13.69 -17.36
N GLN A 96 7.45 15.01 -17.44
CA GLN A 96 7.99 15.76 -16.31
C GLN A 96 7.02 15.80 -15.12
N THR A 97 5.73 15.80 -15.41
CA THR A 97 4.65 15.80 -14.42
C THR A 97 4.57 14.42 -13.76
N VAL A 98 4.63 13.35 -14.57
CA VAL A 98 4.68 11.96 -14.06
C VAL A 98 5.90 11.75 -13.18
N GLN A 99 7.08 12.21 -13.59
CA GLN A 99 8.31 12.12 -12.78
C GLN A 99 8.19 12.88 -11.45
N PHE A 100 7.53 14.04 -11.46
CA PHE A 100 7.30 14.80 -10.24
C PHE A 100 6.32 14.10 -9.29
N LEU A 101 5.19 13.59 -9.81
CA LEU A 101 4.25 12.78 -9.01
C LEU A 101 4.92 11.52 -8.47
N ARG A 102 5.73 10.83 -9.29
CA ARG A 102 6.53 9.68 -8.89
C ARG A 102 7.43 10.01 -7.70
N TYR A 103 8.13 11.14 -7.79
CA TYR A 103 8.97 11.63 -6.71
C TYR A 103 8.17 11.88 -5.42
N LEU A 104 7.03 12.57 -5.52
CA LEU A 104 6.18 12.85 -4.36
C LEU A 104 5.65 11.56 -3.72
N VAL A 105 5.15 10.62 -4.52
CA VAL A 105 4.64 9.33 -4.06
C VAL A 105 5.73 8.52 -3.37
N ALA A 106 6.92 8.41 -3.97
CA ALA A 106 8.03 7.66 -3.40
C ALA A 106 8.52 8.27 -2.08
N ARG A 107 8.58 9.60 -1.99
CA ARG A 107 9.12 10.31 -0.82
C ARG A 107 8.11 10.42 0.33
N TYR A 108 6.85 10.72 0.01
CA TYR A 108 5.84 11.12 1.00
C TYR A 108 4.68 10.13 1.13
N GLY A 109 4.41 9.32 0.10
CA GLY A 109 3.33 8.32 0.11
C GLY A 109 3.38 7.36 1.31
N PRO A 110 4.53 6.75 1.65
CA PRO A 110 4.63 5.86 2.82
C PRO A 110 4.29 6.55 4.14
N VAL A 111 4.74 7.79 4.33
CA VAL A 111 4.51 8.58 5.55
C VAL A 111 3.03 8.96 5.65
N PHE A 112 2.46 9.47 4.55
CA PHE A 112 1.06 9.83 4.46
C PHE A 112 0.12 8.64 4.76
N LYS A 113 0.41 7.47 4.19
CA LYS A 113 -0.37 6.24 4.43
C LYS A 113 -0.19 5.68 5.84
N ALA A 114 1.02 5.74 6.40
CA ALA A 114 1.24 5.38 7.79
C ALA A 114 0.40 6.28 8.70
N TYR A 115 0.41 7.58 8.47
CA TYR A 115 -0.39 8.54 9.22
C TYR A 115 -1.89 8.25 9.13
N ARG A 116 -2.43 8.13 7.91
CA ARG A 116 -3.84 7.85 7.65
C ARG A 116 -4.29 6.56 8.37
N ARG A 117 -3.46 5.52 8.36
CA ARG A 117 -3.71 4.27 9.07
C ARG A 117 -3.82 4.48 10.59
N ARG A 118 -2.92 5.28 11.19
CA ARG A 118 -2.93 5.60 12.62
C ARG A 118 -4.18 6.36 13.05
N VAL A 119 -4.60 7.34 12.26
CA VAL A 119 -5.74 8.21 12.62
C VAL A 119 -7.07 7.54 12.38
N HIS A 120 -7.29 6.96 11.20
CA HIS A 120 -8.61 6.43 10.83
C HIS A 120 -8.82 4.99 11.31
N TYR A 121 -7.73 4.25 11.50
CA TYR A 121 -7.77 2.83 11.87
C TYR A 121 -6.79 2.53 13.01
N PRO A 122 -6.86 3.21 14.17
CA PRO A 122 -5.87 3.05 15.24
C PRO A 122 -5.75 1.60 15.73
N LEU A 123 -6.84 0.84 15.67
CA LEU A 123 -6.89 -0.58 16.02
C LEU A 123 -6.60 -1.53 14.85
N GLY A 124 -6.34 -1.00 13.66
CA GLY A 124 -6.00 -1.77 12.47
C GLY A 124 -4.60 -2.36 12.55
N TRP A 125 -4.41 -3.50 11.89
CA TRP A 125 -3.14 -4.21 11.81
C TRP A 125 -2.35 -3.79 10.55
N HIS A 126 -1.03 -3.68 10.66
CA HIS A 126 -0.11 -3.39 9.57
C HIS A 126 1.25 -4.09 9.80
N LYS A 127 2.05 -4.21 8.73
CA LYS A 127 3.39 -4.84 8.77
C LYS A 127 3.38 -6.20 9.47
N CYS A 128 3.09 -7.23 8.70
CA CYS A 128 3.27 -8.62 9.11
C CYS A 128 4.68 -9.07 8.75
N SER A 129 5.42 -9.62 9.73
CA SER A 129 6.72 -10.25 9.50
C SER A 129 6.73 -11.64 10.09
N PHE A 130 7.37 -12.57 9.38
CA PHE A 130 7.52 -13.95 9.80
C PHE A 130 9.00 -14.25 10.04
N ALA A 131 9.30 -14.95 11.12
CA ALA A 131 10.62 -15.48 11.40
C ALA A 131 10.49 -16.93 11.84
N VAL A 132 11.44 -17.78 11.44
CA VAL A 132 11.51 -19.16 11.94
C VAL A 132 12.55 -19.19 13.04
N THR A 133 12.15 -19.59 14.24
CA THR A 133 13.06 -19.80 15.37
C THR A 133 13.18 -21.28 15.67
N LYS A 134 14.36 -21.74 16.05
CA LYS A 134 14.60 -23.12 16.48
C LYS A 134 15.27 -23.10 17.85
N PRO A 135 14.52 -23.24 18.95
CA PRO A 135 15.09 -23.33 20.29
C PRO A 135 16.04 -24.52 20.42
N GLU A 136 16.98 -24.45 21.36
CA GLU A 136 17.92 -25.55 21.65
C GLU A 136 17.22 -26.86 22.02
N PHE A 137 16.03 -26.77 22.63
CA PHE A 137 15.21 -27.91 23.02
C PHE A 137 13.79 -27.72 22.48
N GLY A 138 13.56 -28.03 21.21
CA GLY A 138 12.25 -27.91 20.56
C GLY A 138 12.29 -28.10 19.04
N GLY A 139 11.10 -28.14 18.43
CA GLY A 139 10.92 -28.07 16.98
C GLY A 139 11.07 -26.65 16.44
N PRO A 140 11.04 -26.45 15.10
CA PRO A 140 10.97 -25.11 14.53
C PRO A 140 9.63 -24.46 14.86
N TYR A 141 9.67 -23.24 15.40
CA TYR A 141 8.51 -22.38 15.61
C TYR A 141 8.48 -21.30 14.54
N LEU A 142 7.27 -20.92 14.14
CA LEU A 142 7.04 -19.75 13.32
C LEU A 142 6.61 -18.60 14.24
N ASN A 143 7.38 -17.53 14.23
CA ASN A 143 7.09 -16.29 14.92
C ASN A 143 6.49 -15.30 13.92
N MET A 144 5.20 -14.98 14.09
CA MET A 144 4.50 -13.94 13.35
C MET A 144 4.38 -12.70 14.23
N LYS A 145 5.03 -11.63 13.81
CA LYS A 145 4.88 -10.31 14.41
C LYS A 145 3.97 -9.46 13.54
N VAL A 146 2.89 -8.96 14.13
CA VAL A 146 1.97 -8.01 13.52
C VAL A 146 2.00 -6.73 14.33
N MET A 147 2.19 -5.59 13.66
CA MET A 147 2.09 -4.29 14.30
C MET A 147 0.64 -3.79 14.20
N ARG A 148 0.11 -3.23 15.27
CA ARG A 148 -1.11 -2.43 15.25
C ARG A 148 -0.72 -0.98 14.96
N ASN A 149 -1.61 -0.20 14.36
CA ASN A 149 -1.29 1.16 13.93
C ASN A 149 -0.87 2.08 15.09
N ASP A 150 -1.31 1.81 16.32
CA ASP A 150 -0.83 2.49 17.54
C ASP A 150 0.53 1.97 18.07
N ASP A 151 1.30 1.30 17.22
CA ASP A 151 2.60 0.69 17.51
C ASP A 151 2.57 -0.46 18.54
N THR A 152 1.39 -0.93 18.95
CA THR A 152 1.26 -2.17 19.73
C THR A 152 1.65 -3.36 18.86
N SER A 153 2.58 -4.21 19.30
CA SER A 153 2.91 -5.44 18.57
C SER A 153 2.18 -6.64 19.16
N LEU A 154 1.55 -7.42 18.29
CA LEU A 154 1.15 -8.80 18.58
C LEU A 154 2.25 -9.72 18.05
N VAL A 155 2.76 -10.60 18.91
CA VAL A 155 3.70 -11.65 18.54
C VAL A 155 3.01 -12.98 18.80
N LEU A 156 2.86 -13.76 17.74
CA LEU A 156 2.34 -15.12 17.78
C LEU A 156 3.51 -16.07 17.54
N GLU A 157 3.73 -16.99 18.46
CA GLU A 157 4.78 -18.00 18.36
C GLU A 157 4.13 -19.35 18.53
N ASP A 158 4.16 -20.15 17.47
CA ASP A 158 3.57 -21.48 17.47
C ASP A 158 4.27 -22.39 16.46
N ASP A 159 3.94 -23.67 16.45
CA ASP A 159 4.39 -24.58 15.41
C ASP A 159 3.79 -24.21 14.04
N THR A 160 4.40 -24.74 12.99
CA THR A 160 3.99 -24.41 11.61
C THR A 160 2.54 -24.80 11.35
N GLU A 161 2.07 -25.94 11.84
CA GLU A 161 0.74 -26.47 11.57
C GLU A 161 -0.37 -25.59 12.19
N SER A 162 -0.15 -25.17 13.43
CA SER A 162 -1.03 -24.29 14.18
C SER A 162 -1.12 -22.90 13.55
N MET A 163 -0.01 -22.38 13.03
CA MET A 163 0.02 -21.10 12.32
C MET A 163 -0.72 -21.17 10.97
N VAL A 164 -0.54 -22.25 10.21
CA VAL A 164 -1.30 -22.50 8.98
C VAL A 164 -2.80 -22.53 9.27
N ARG A 165 -3.20 -23.21 10.34
CA ARG A 165 -4.60 -23.28 10.75
C ARG A 165 -5.15 -21.92 11.15
N LEU A 166 -4.39 -21.12 11.90
CA LEU A 166 -4.78 -19.77 12.27
C LEU A 166 -4.99 -18.87 11.05
N ILE A 167 -4.08 -18.91 10.08
CA ILE A 167 -4.22 -18.13 8.85
C ILE A 167 -5.47 -18.56 8.08
N ASN A 168 -5.71 -19.86 7.93
CA ASN A 168 -6.93 -20.36 7.28
C ASN A 168 -8.21 -19.92 8.00
N LEU A 169 -8.20 -19.86 9.34
CA LEU A 169 -9.33 -19.33 10.11
C LEU A 169 -9.52 -17.83 9.89
N MET A 170 -8.44 -17.06 9.80
CA MET A 170 -8.51 -15.63 9.49
C MET A 170 -9.05 -15.39 8.07
N LEU A 171 -8.62 -16.19 7.10
CA LEU A 171 -9.14 -16.14 5.73
C LEU A 171 -10.63 -16.50 5.66
N GLY A 172 -11.03 -17.61 6.29
CA GLY A 172 -12.43 -17.99 6.36
C GLY A 172 -13.30 -16.97 7.10
N ALA A 173 -12.75 -16.30 8.12
CA ALA A 173 -13.43 -15.20 8.79
C ALA A 173 -13.58 -13.98 7.86
N LEU A 174 -12.54 -13.62 7.10
CA LEU A 174 -12.60 -12.55 6.11
C LEU A 174 -13.63 -12.84 5.01
N GLU A 175 -13.72 -14.08 4.53
CA GLU A 175 -14.74 -14.53 3.57
C GLU A 175 -16.18 -14.43 4.12
N GLN A 176 -16.34 -14.50 5.45
CA GLN A 176 -17.65 -14.42 6.11
C GLN A 176 -18.06 -13.01 6.52
N VAL A 177 -17.15 -12.02 6.48
CA VAL A 177 -17.51 -10.62 6.70
C VAL A 177 -18.33 -10.15 5.49
N GLY A 178 -19.65 -10.10 5.65
CA GLY A 178 -20.63 -9.76 4.61
C GLY A 178 -20.59 -8.32 4.07
N ASP A 179 -19.46 -7.61 4.22
CA ASP A 179 -19.21 -6.24 3.76
C ASP A 179 -18.28 -6.23 2.52
N HIS A 180 -18.34 -7.31 1.73
CA HIS A 180 -17.56 -7.56 0.49
C HIS A 180 -17.72 -6.49 -0.60
N SER A 181 -18.58 -5.49 -0.42
CA SER A 181 -18.74 -4.41 -1.40
C SER A 181 -17.53 -3.47 -1.53
N SER A 182 -16.47 -3.62 -0.73
CA SER A 182 -15.31 -2.72 -0.72
C SER A 182 -13.94 -3.38 -0.96
N ILE A 183 -13.85 -4.71 -1.01
CA ILE A 183 -12.59 -5.43 -1.25
C ILE A 183 -12.74 -6.20 -2.56
N ALA A 184 -11.89 -5.90 -3.54
CA ALA A 184 -11.90 -6.61 -4.82
C ALA A 184 -11.65 -8.11 -4.58
N GLU A 185 -12.53 -8.94 -5.13
CA GLU A 185 -12.50 -10.42 -5.01
C GLU A 185 -11.14 -10.99 -5.47
N GLU A 186 -10.54 -10.36 -6.48
CA GLU A 186 -9.20 -10.67 -7.00
C GLU A 186 -8.10 -10.53 -5.95
N THR A 187 -8.18 -9.52 -5.07
CA THR A 187 -7.20 -9.28 -4.00
C THR A 187 -7.30 -10.34 -2.90
N VAL A 188 -8.53 -10.79 -2.60
CA VAL A 188 -8.75 -11.89 -1.64
C VAL A 188 -8.18 -13.18 -2.23
N GLN A 189 -8.48 -13.45 -3.50
CA GLN A 189 -8.04 -14.66 -4.18
C GLN A 189 -6.51 -14.72 -4.33
N GLU A 190 -5.85 -13.63 -4.71
CA GLU A 190 -4.38 -13.59 -4.81
C GLU A 190 -3.72 -13.80 -3.44
N PHE A 191 -4.28 -13.21 -2.37
CA PHE A 191 -3.76 -13.38 -1.02
C PHE A 191 -3.93 -14.82 -0.52
N VAL A 192 -5.09 -15.43 -0.79
CA VAL A 192 -5.36 -16.86 -0.51
C VAL A 192 -4.35 -17.73 -1.25
N GLU A 193 -4.15 -17.53 -2.55
CA GLU A 193 -3.24 -18.33 -3.36
C GLU A 193 -1.77 -18.21 -2.91
N ARG A 194 -1.29 -17.00 -2.60
CA ARG A 194 0.08 -16.78 -2.10
C ARG A 194 0.29 -17.44 -0.75
N THR A 195 -0.72 -17.39 0.11
CA THR A 195 -0.69 -18.05 1.42
C THR A 195 -0.72 -19.56 1.27
N GLN A 196 -1.57 -20.11 0.39
CA GLN A 196 -1.65 -21.55 0.10
C GLN A 196 -0.31 -22.10 -0.41
N LYS A 197 0.39 -21.33 -1.25
CA LYS A 197 1.75 -21.68 -1.73
C LYS A 197 2.77 -21.71 -0.58
N LEU A 198 2.73 -20.74 0.33
CA LEU A 198 3.60 -20.72 1.51
C LEU A 198 3.31 -21.90 2.46
N ILE A 199 2.03 -22.23 2.66
CA ILE A 199 1.57 -23.40 3.43
C ILE A 199 2.14 -24.68 2.82
N THR A 200 1.92 -24.88 1.52
CA THR A 200 2.34 -26.09 0.79
C THR A 200 3.86 -26.26 0.85
N HIS A 201 4.62 -25.20 0.59
CA HIS A 201 6.07 -25.22 0.67
C HIS A 201 6.58 -25.54 2.09
N SER A 202 5.93 -25.02 3.14
CA SER A 202 6.31 -25.30 4.53
C SER A 202 6.06 -26.77 4.89
N VAL A 203 4.91 -27.32 4.50
CA VAL A 203 4.56 -28.74 4.70
C VAL A 203 5.53 -29.66 3.95
N GLU A 204 5.82 -29.36 2.69
CA GLU A 204 6.76 -30.14 1.87
C GLU A 204 8.19 -30.11 2.41
N SER A 205 8.65 -28.95 2.89
CA SER A 205 9.99 -28.81 3.49
C SER A 205 10.13 -29.54 4.83
N THR A 206 9.03 -29.71 5.57
CA THR A 206 9.01 -30.41 6.87
C THR A 206 8.88 -31.93 6.69
N MET A 207 8.21 -32.39 5.63
CA MET A 207 8.07 -33.83 5.31
C MET A 207 9.19 -34.37 4.39
N GLY A 208 9.91 -33.52 3.67
CA GLY A 208 11.00 -33.89 2.75
C GLY A 208 12.32 -34.33 3.41
N GLY A 209 12.43 -34.23 4.74
CA GLY A 209 13.64 -34.59 5.50
C GLY A 209 13.83 -36.08 5.81
N SER A 210 12.98 -36.98 5.29
CA SER A 210 13.01 -38.42 5.61
C SER A 210 13.26 -39.33 4.40
N LYS A 211 14.22 -38.98 3.53
CA LYS A 211 14.72 -39.94 2.53
C LYS A 211 16.24 -39.89 2.36
N GLY A 212 16.89 -40.93 2.88
CA GLY A 212 18.28 -41.34 2.61
C GLY A 212 19.31 -40.54 3.40
N THR A 213 20.19 -41.16 4.20
CA THR A 213 21.01 -42.32 3.83
C THR A 213 21.28 -43.24 5.02
N GLU A 214 21.15 -44.54 4.76
CA GLU A 214 21.87 -45.60 5.46
C GLU A 214 23.38 -45.30 5.42
N HIS A 215 24.03 -45.37 6.58
CA HIS A 215 25.31 -46.06 6.84
C HIS A 215 25.69 -45.93 8.31
#